data_AF-A0A7X0EX86-F1
#
_entry.id   AF-A0A7X0EX86-F1
#
_cell.length_a   1.000
_cell.length_b   1.000
_cell.length_c   1.000
_cell.angle_alpha   90.00
_cell.angle_beta   90.00
_cell.angle_gamma   90.00
#
_symmetry.space_group_name_H-M   'P 1'
#
loop_
_entity.id
_entity.type
_entity.pdbx_description
1 polymer ?
#
loop_
_entity_poly.entity_id
_entity_poly.type
_entity_poly.pdbx_seq_one_letter_code
_entity_poly.pdbx_strand_id
1 'polypeptide(L)'
;METSGEERWFQAFRMQAAHMAFPDWSPRPDEWVSLYTSLVGQQVSVTTEIAVYRGNQRIRHRHYSGREAREFWLELMERVSE
;
A
#
# COMPACT_ATOMS: atom_id res chain seq x y z
N MET A 1 -16.22 -6.17 -18.09
CA MET A 1 -14.85 -5.82 -18.48
C MET A 1 -13.93 -6.73 -17.69
N GLU A 2 -13.22 -7.61 -18.36
CA GLU A 2 -12.17 -8.40 -17.70
C GLU A 2 -11.02 -7.45 -17.38
N THR A 3 -10.78 -7.17 -16.10
CA THR A 3 -9.57 -6.47 -15.66
C THR A 3 -8.37 -7.29 -16.05
N SER A 4 -7.36 -6.64 -16.63
CA SER A 4 -6.15 -7.33 -17.10
C SER A 4 -5.48 -8.10 -15.95
N GLY A 5 -4.67 -9.11 -16.29
CA GLY A 5 -3.89 -9.83 -15.27
C GLY A 5 -3.03 -8.91 -14.41
N GLU A 6 -2.50 -7.84 -15.02
CA GLU A 6 -1.72 -6.80 -14.36
C GLU A 6 -2.55 -5.97 -13.37
N GLU A 7 -3.76 -5.53 -13.74
CA GLU A 7 -4.66 -4.81 -12.82
C GLU A 7 -5.02 -5.66 -11.60
N ARG A 8 -5.29 -6.95 -11.80
CA ARG A 8 -5.58 -7.88 -10.69
C ARG A 8 -4.38 -8.05 -9.77
N TRP A 9 -3.17 -8.16 -10.34
CA TRP A 9 -1.95 -8.23 -9.57
C TRP A 9 -1.70 -6.95 -8.76
N PHE A 10 -1.84 -5.78 -9.37
CA PHE A 10 -1.70 -4.50 -8.67
C PHE A 10 -2.75 -4.29 -7.58
N GLN A 11 -3.98 -4.77 -7.79
CA GLN A 11 -5.01 -4.76 -6.75
C GLN A 11 -4.62 -5.66 -5.57
N ALA A 12 -4.23 -6.91 -5.82
CA ALA A 12 -3.76 -7.82 -4.76
C ALA A 12 -2.59 -7.22 -3.97
N PHE A 13 -1.64 -6.60 -4.69
CA PHE A 13 -0.49 -5.91 -4.10
C PHE A 13 -0.90 -4.78 -3.13
N ARG A 14 -1.82 -3.90 -3.57
CA ARG A 14 -2.36 -2.81 -2.72
C ARG A 14 -3.12 -3.35 -1.52
N MET A 15 -3.93 -4.39 -1.71
CA MET A 15 -4.71 -5.01 -0.64
C MET A 15 -3.79 -5.61 0.42
N GLN A 16 -2.72 -6.29 0.02
CA GLN A 16 -1.74 -6.84 0.94
C GLN A 16 -1.03 -5.74 1.73
N ALA A 17 -0.62 -4.66 1.06
CA ALA A 17 -0.01 -3.51 1.71
C ALA A 17 -0.95 -2.86 2.75
N ALA A 18 -2.25 -2.75 2.44
CA ALA A 18 -3.24 -2.23 3.36
C ALA A 18 -3.51 -3.13 4.56
N HIS A 19 -3.51 -4.46 4.39
CA HIS A 19 -3.62 -5.39 5.52
C HIS A 19 -2.40 -5.34 6.44
N MET A 20 -1.20 -5.17 5.89
CA MET A 20 0.01 -4.95 6.69
C MET A 20 -0.05 -3.63 7.46
N ALA A 21 -0.49 -2.54 6.80
CA ALA A 21 -0.58 -1.22 7.43
C ALA A 21 -1.75 -1.13 8.45
N PHE A 22 -2.84 -1.87 8.22
CA PHE A 22 -4.06 -1.80 9.03
C PHE A 22 -4.59 -3.23 9.31
N PRO A 23 -4.01 -3.98 10.26
CA PRO A 23 -4.41 -5.37 10.52
C PRO A 23 -5.88 -5.55 10.91
N ASP A 24 -6.46 -4.57 11.60
CA ASP A 24 -7.87 -4.59 12.03
C ASP A 24 -8.84 -4.07 10.95
N TRP A 25 -8.36 -3.74 9.77
CA TRP A 25 -9.20 -3.24 8.68
C TRP A 25 -9.73 -4.41 7.83
N SER A 26 -11.03 -4.38 7.58
CA SER A 26 -11.69 -5.27 6.61
C SER A 26 -12.18 -4.46 5.42
N PRO A 27 -11.88 -4.88 4.17
CA PRO A 27 -12.24 -4.13 2.97
C PRO A 27 -13.75 -3.97 2.83
N ARG A 28 -14.18 -2.80 2.32
CA ARG A 28 -15.57 -2.55 1.94
C ARG A 28 -15.69 -2.21 0.45
N PRO A 29 -16.84 -2.47 -0.19
CA PRO A 29 -17.00 -2.25 -1.63
C PRO A 29 -16.84 -0.79 -2.09
N ASP A 30 -17.10 0.17 -1.20
CA ASP A 30 -16.99 1.61 -1.43
C ASP A 30 -15.65 2.20 -1.02
N GLU A 31 -14.72 1.35 -0.56
CA GLU A 31 -13.39 1.74 -0.14
C GLU A 31 -12.34 1.38 -1.19
N TRP A 32 -11.31 2.23 -1.32
CA TRP A 32 -10.17 1.98 -2.20
C TRP A 32 -8.86 2.30 -1.50
N VAL A 33 -7.82 1.55 -1.88
CA VAL A 33 -6.48 1.66 -1.31
C VAL A 33 -5.59 2.48 -2.23
N SER A 34 -4.90 3.46 -1.66
CA SER A 34 -3.74 4.12 -2.26
C SER A 34 -2.47 3.58 -1.64
N LEU A 35 -1.50 3.25 -2.49
CA LEU A 35 -0.13 2.93 -2.10
C LEU A 35 0.78 3.80 -2.97
N TYR A 36 1.57 4.63 -2.33
CA TYR A 36 2.52 5.53 -2.97
C TYR A 36 3.91 5.33 -2.36
N THR A 37 4.95 5.37 -3.19
CA THR A 37 6.33 5.34 -2.72
C THR A 37 7.16 6.32 -3.50
N SER A 38 8.03 7.03 -2.79
CA SER A 38 8.90 8.05 -3.37
C SER A 38 10.29 8.02 -2.77
N LEU A 39 11.24 8.59 -3.50
CA LEU A 39 12.58 8.87 -3.03
C LEU A 39 12.66 10.37 -2.72
N VAL A 40 12.98 10.72 -1.48
CA VAL A 40 13.02 12.12 -1.03
C VAL A 40 14.45 12.52 -0.63
N GLY A 41 14.89 13.68 -1.12
CA GLY A 41 16.11 14.37 -0.69
C GLY A 41 17.42 13.90 -1.35
N GLN A 42 18.49 14.65 -1.07
CA GLN A 42 19.85 14.38 -1.59
C GLN A 42 20.48 13.09 -1.03
N GLN A 43 19.95 12.57 0.08
CA GLN A 43 20.40 11.32 0.71
C GLN A 43 19.56 10.08 0.32
N VAL A 44 18.64 10.20 -0.66
CA VAL A 44 17.82 9.09 -1.18
C VAL A 44 17.10 8.32 -0.06
N SER A 45 16.27 9.01 0.71
CA SER A 45 15.43 8.33 1.71
C SER A 45 14.14 7.84 1.04
N VAL A 46 13.86 6.55 1.16
CA VAL A 46 12.60 5.94 0.69
C VAL A 46 11.48 6.34 1.63
N THR A 47 10.34 6.75 1.08
CA THR A 47 9.10 6.95 1.82
C THR A 47 7.98 6.14 1.19
N THR A 48 7.09 5.62 2.02
CA THR A 48 5.93 4.83 1.57
C THR A 48 4.68 5.27 2.30
N GLU A 49 3.64 5.57 1.55
CA GLU A 49 2.34 5.97 2.09
C GLU A 49 1.28 4.96 1.70
N ILE A 50 0.52 4.50 2.70
CA ILE A 50 -0.68 3.69 2.52
C ILE A 50 -1.87 4.47 3.04
N ALA A 51 -2.92 4.53 2.25
CA ALA A 51 -4.17 5.15 2.64
C ALA A 51 -5.36 4.32 2.19
N VAL A 52 -6.40 4.27 3.01
CA VAL A 52 -7.73 3.78 2.62
C VAL A 52 -8.64 4.99 2.52
N TYR A 53 -9.39 5.04 1.42
CA TYR A 53 -10.36 6.09 1.15
C TYR A 53 -11.75 5.49 1.03
N ARG A 54 -12.77 6.28 1.39
CA ARG A 54 -14.17 6.04 1.06
C ARG A 54 -14.68 7.25 0.27
N GLY A 55 -14.99 7.06 -1.01
CA GLY A 55 -15.12 8.19 -1.93
C GLY A 55 -13.84 9.03 -1.93
N ASN A 56 -13.95 10.33 -1.62
CA ASN A 56 -12.81 11.25 -1.54
C ASN A 56 -12.26 11.43 -0.11
N GLN A 57 -12.83 10.76 0.88
CA GLN A 57 -12.40 10.90 2.27
C GLN A 57 -11.35 9.85 2.62
N ARG A 58 -10.18 10.29 3.11
CA ARG A 58 -9.16 9.40 3.66
C ARG A 58 -9.57 8.95 5.07
N ILE A 59 -9.90 7.67 5.21
CA ILE A 59 -10.38 7.09 6.47
C ILE A 59 -9.26 6.41 7.28
N ARG A 60 -8.19 5.96 6.61
CA ARG A 60 -6.98 5.42 7.24
C ARG A 60 -5.75 5.89 6.49
N HIS A 61 -4.67 6.10 7.21
CA HIS A 61 -3.42 6.59 6.65
C HIS A 61 -2.25 6.13 7.49
N ARG A 62 -1.17 5.69 6.84
CA ARG A 62 0.11 5.42 7.47
C ARG A 62 1.22 5.84 6.51
N HIS A 63 2.23 6.49 7.07
CA HIS A 63 3.43 6.94 6.36
C HIS A 63 4.64 6.26 7.00
N TYR A 64 5.46 5.64 6.16
CA TYR A 64 6.71 4.98 6.51
C TYR A 64 7.86 5.76 5.88
N SER A 65 9.00 5.85 6.56
CA SER A 65 10.18 6.55 6.03
C SER A 65 11.49 5.84 6.35
N GLY A 66 12.49 6.05 5.49
CA GLY A 66 13.84 5.54 5.65
C GLY A 66 13.87 4.02 5.81
N ARG A 67 14.40 3.56 6.94
CA ARG A 67 14.53 2.12 7.26
C ARG A 67 13.17 1.43 7.36
N GLU A 68 12.19 2.08 7.97
CA GLU A 68 10.85 1.50 8.17
C GLU A 68 10.15 1.27 6.83
N ALA A 69 10.27 2.22 5.90
CA ALA A 69 9.74 2.07 4.54
C ALA A 69 10.41 0.90 3.81
N ARG A 70 11.74 0.75 3.96
CA ARG A 70 12.47 -0.37 3.37
C ARG A 70 12.02 -1.71 3.95
N GLU A 71 11.90 -1.82 5.27
CA GLU A 71 11.46 -3.04 5.94
C GLU A 71 10.03 -3.42 5.53
N PHE A 72 9.13 -2.43 5.47
CA PHE A 72 7.77 -2.62 4.96
C PHE A 72 7.74 -3.17 3.52
N TRP A 73 8.57 -2.61 2.63
CA TRP A 73 8.66 -3.08 1.24
C TRP A 73 9.17 -4.52 1.14
N LEU A 74 10.18 -4.88 1.92
CA LEU A 74 10.74 -6.23 1.92
C LEU A 74 9.69 -7.25 2.36
N GLU A 75 8.99 -6.98 3.46
CA GLU A 75 7.92 -7.85 3.96
C GLU A 75 6.74 -7.92 2.98
N LEU A 76 6.37 -6.81 2.33
CA LEU A 76 5.29 -6.80 1.35
C LEU A 76 5.64 -7.68 0.14
N MET A 77 6.87 -7.60 -0.36
CA MET A 77 7.33 -8.42 -1.47
C MET A 77 7.35 -9.90 -1.12
N GLU A 78 7.80 -10.24 0.10
CA GLU A 78 7.78 -11.62 0.61
C GLU A 78 6.36 -12.18 0.61
N ARG A 79 5.41 -11.47 1.23
CA ARG A 79 4.02 -11.94 1.35
C ARG A 79 3.25 -12.01 0.03
N VAL A 80 3.65 -11.27 -1.00
CA VAL A 80 3.01 -11.33 -2.34
C VAL A 80 3.60 -12.46 -3.19
N SER A 81 4.79 -12.96 -2.83
CA SER A 81 5.46 -14.06 -3.53
C SER A 81 5.07 -15.45 -3.03
N GLU A 82 4.46 -15.54 -1.84
CA GLU A 82 3.87 -16.76 -1.25
C GLU A 82 2.44 -17.02 -1.76
#